data_AF-A0A7R9Z158-F1
#
_entry.id   AF-A0A7R9Z158-F1
#
_cell.length_a   1.000
_cell.length_b   1.000
_cell.length_c   1.000
_cell.angle_alpha   90.00
_cell.angle_beta   90.00
_cell.angle_gamma   90.00
#
_symmetry.space_group_name_H-M   'P 1'
#
loop_
_entity.id
_entity.type
_entity.pdbx_description
1 polymer ?
#
loop_
_entity_poly.entity_id
_entity_poly.type
_entity_poly.pdbx_seq_one_letter_code
_entity_poly.pdbx_strand_id
1 'polypeptide(L)'
;MYRAYVSFEKKHGDREGIEDVILTKQRAEYDKRVKDDPRDYDGWFEYAKLEEEHGDAAAVRDVYERAISNLPPSEEKKHWRRYIYLWIYYALFEELGAADLDRAAEVY
;
A
#
# COMPACT_ATOMS: atom_id res chain seq x y z
N MET A 1 14.76 -21.13 33.74
CA MET A 1 13.99 -20.05 33.07
C MET A 1 14.64 -19.54 31.77
N TYR A 2 15.96 -19.58 31.58
CA TYR A 2 16.63 -19.06 30.38
C TYR A 2 16.43 -19.87 29.07
N ARG A 3 16.24 -21.19 29.16
CA ARG A 3 16.13 -22.06 27.96
C ARG A 3 14.86 -21.87 27.13
N ALA A 4 13.75 -21.45 27.75
CA ALA A 4 12.48 -21.21 27.04
C ALA A 4 12.47 -19.87 26.30
N TYR A 5 13.11 -18.84 26.88
CA TYR A 5 13.28 -17.52 26.27
C TYR A 5 14.14 -17.58 25.01
N VAL A 6 15.29 -18.27 25.07
CA VAL A 6 16.19 -18.44 23.91
C VAL A 6 15.54 -19.23 22.77
N SER A 7 14.69 -20.21 23.08
CA SER A 7 13.94 -20.95 22.04
C SER A 7 12.80 -20.15 21.42
N PHE A 8 12.23 -19.20 22.18
CA PHE A 8 11.20 -18.30 21.71
C PHE A 8 11.81 -17.22 20.80
N GLU A 9 12.88 -16.55 21.22
CA GLU A 9 13.62 -15.59 20.38
C GLU A 9 14.13 -16.21 19.09
N LYS A 10 14.68 -17.45 19.13
CA LYS A 10 15.13 -18.12 17.90
C LYS A 10 14.00 -18.46 16.94
N LYS A 11 12.81 -18.82 17.44
CA LYS A 11 11.66 -19.14 16.57
C LYS A 11 10.93 -17.87 16.09
N HIS A 12 10.88 -16.82 16.90
CA HIS A 12 10.28 -15.55 16.52
C HIS A 12 11.18 -14.75 15.58
N GLY A 13 12.49 -14.66 15.84
CA GLY A 13 13.43 -13.97 14.97
C GLY A 13 13.56 -14.61 13.58
N ASP A 14 13.41 -15.94 13.48
CA ASP A 14 13.37 -16.64 12.19
C ASP A 14 12.05 -16.39 11.45
N ARG A 15 10.94 -16.23 12.18
CA ARG A 15 9.62 -15.96 11.59
C ARG A 15 9.50 -14.52 11.11
N GLU A 16 9.92 -13.54 11.90
CA GLU A 16 9.96 -12.12 11.48
C GLU A 16 10.88 -11.95 10.28
N GLY A 17 12.06 -12.59 10.28
CA GLY A 17 12.97 -12.54 9.14
C GLY A 17 12.39 -13.16 7.86
N ILE A 18 11.61 -14.24 7.96
CA ILE A 18 10.92 -14.84 6.81
C ILE A 18 9.79 -13.93 6.32
N GLU A 19 9.01 -13.34 7.24
CA GLU A 19 7.93 -12.41 6.90
C GLU A 19 8.47 -11.17 6.16
N ASP A 20 9.57 -10.57 6.62
CA ASP A 20 10.22 -9.42 5.96
C ASP A 20 10.71 -9.75 4.54
N VAL A 21 11.27 -10.95 4.32
CA VAL A 21 11.73 -11.40 3.01
C VAL A 21 10.54 -11.62 2.06
N ILE A 22 9.44 -12.17 2.56
CA ILE A 22 8.21 -12.37 1.78
C ILE A 22 7.62 -11.02 1.39
N LEU A 23 7.51 -10.08 2.32
CA LEU A 23 6.99 -8.73 2.07
C LEU A 23 7.85 -7.98 1.06
N THR A 24 9.18 -8.05 1.18
CA THR A 24 10.11 -7.44 0.22
C THR A 24 9.89 -7.99 -1.19
N LYS A 25 9.68 -9.30 -1.32
CA LYS A 25 9.41 -9.93 -2.61
C LYS A 25 8.04 -9.50 -3.17
N GLN A 26 7.01 -9.45 -2.34
CA GLN A 26 5.67 -8.99 -2.75
C GLN A 26 5.71 -7.54 -3.21
N ARG A 27 6.38 -6.64 -2.47
CA ARG A 27 6.59 -5.24 -2.89
C ARG A 27 7.25 -5.14 -4.26
N ALA A 28 8.31 -5.92 -4.49
CA ALA A 28 9.01 -5.94 -5.78
C ALA A 28 8.13 -6.47 -6.92
N GLU A 29 7.28 -7.46 -6.65
CA GLU A 29 6.35 -8.01 -7.63
C GLU A 29 5.24 -7.02 -8.00
N TYR A 30 4.66 -6.33 -7.01
CA TYR A 30 3.68 -5.28 -7.23
C TYR A 30 4.29 -4.06 -7.93
N ASP A 31 5.46 -3.59 -7.51
CA ASP A 31 6.17 -2.48 -8.16
C ASP A 31 6.48 -2.81 -9.63
N LYS A 32 6.87 -4.06 -9.93
CA LYS A 32 7.05 -4.51 -11.30
C LYS A 32 5.72 -4.52 -12.07
N ARG A 33 4.64 -5.04 -11.48
CA ARG A 33 3.31 -5.10 -12.11
C ARG A 33 2.80 -3.71 -12.49
N VAL A 34 2.92 -2.74 -11.59
CA VAL A 34 2.48 -1.35 -11.86
C VAL A 34 3.43 -0.60 -12.79
N LYS A 35 4.70 -1.03 -12.93
CA LYS A 35 5.62 -0.50 -13.95
C LYS A 35 5.34 -1.09 -15.33
N ASP A 36 5.02 -2.38 -15.39
CA ASP A 36 4.70 -3.09 -16.62
C ASP A 36 3.35 -2.62 -17.19
N ASP A 37 2.34 -2.45 -16.33
CA ASP A 37 1.05 -1.84 -16.67
C ASP A 37 0.63 -0.79 -15.62
N PRO A 38 1.00 0.49 -15.81
CA PRO A 38 0.59 1.59 -14.93
C PRO A 38 -0.91 1.84 -14.89
N ARG A 39 -1.70 1.19 -15.76
CA ARG A 39 -3.15 1.34 -15.85
C ARG A 39 -3.90 0.20 -15.16
N ASP A 40 -3.18 -0.77 -14.61
CA ASP A 40 -3.77 -1.81 -13.78
C ASP A 40 -4.15 -1.23 -12.41
N TYR A 41 -5.31 -0.58 -12.35
CA TYR A 41 -5.86 -0.03 -11.11
C TYR A 41 -6.08 -1.10 -10.03
N ASP A 42 -6.41 -2.34 -10.41
CA ASP A 42 -6.56 -3.43 -9.44
C ASP A 42 -5.20 -3.80 -8.82
N GLY A 43 -4.12 -3.78 -9.61
CA GLY A 43 -2.74 -3.88 -9.11
C GLY A 43 -2.34 -2.73 -8.18
N TRP A 44 -2.72 -1.50 -8.49
CA TRP A 44 -2.50 -0.35 -7.60
C TRP A 44 -3.27 -0.48 -6.28
N PHE A 45 -4.51 -0.97 -6.28
CA PHE A 45 -5.27 -1.21 -5.05
C PHE A 45 -4.63 -2.29 -4.17
N GLU A 46 -4.20 -3.40 -4.78
CA GLU A 46 -3.50 -4.46 -4.04
C GLU A 46 -2.17 -3.96 -3.46
N TYR A 47 -1.44 -3.13 -4.21
CA TYR A 47 -0.18 -2.57 -3.75
C TYR A 47 -0.37 -1.56 -2.60
N ALA A 48 -1.33 -0.65 -2.74
CA ALA A 48 -1.66 0.32 -1.69
C ALA A 48 -2.08 -0.40 -0.41
N LYS A 49 -2.92 -1.44 -0.51
CA LYS A 49 -3.35 -2.24 0.64
C LYS A 49 -2.18 -2.96 1.33
N LEU A 50 -1.23 -3.48 0.57
CA LEU A 50 -0.02 -4.09 1.13
C LEU A 50 0.79 -3.07 1.95
N GLU A 51 0.96 -1.85 1.44
CA GLU A 51 1.65 -0.79 2.15
C GLU A 51 0.82 -0.25 3.34
N GLU A 52 -0.51 -0.28 3.29
CA GLU A 52 -1.34 0.08 4.45
C GLU A 52 -1.20 -0.94 5.59
N GLU A 53 -1.04 -2.23 5.27
CA GLU A 53 -0.90 -3.30 6.26
C GLU A 53 0.52 -3.41 6.84
N HIS A 54 1.56 -3.10 6.05
CA HIS A 54 2.96 -3.39 6.39
C HIS A 54 3.96 -2.24 6.14
N GLY A 55 3.50 -1.13 5.54
CA GLY A 55 4.29 0.05 5.23
C GLY A 55 4.11 1.17 6.25
N ASP A 56 4.80 2.28 6.03
CA ASP A 56 4.57 3.52 6.74
C ASP A 56 3.68 4.46 5.91
N ALA A 57 3.20 5.53 6.54
CA ALA A 57 2.31 6.47 5.87
C ALA A 57 2.96 7.15 4.64
N ALA A 58 4.29 7.27 4.62
CA ALA A 58 5.00 7.83 3.47
C ALA A 58 5.00 6.86 2.27
N ALA A 59 5.21 5.56 2.51
CA ALA A 59 5.15 4.53 1.49
C ALA A 59 3.75 4.40 0.89
N VAL A 60 2.71 4.43 1.73
CA VAL A 60 1.32 4.39 1.26
C VAL A 60 1.01 5.62 0.38
N ARG A 61 1.43 6.82 0.81
CA ARG A 61 1.29 8.05 0.02
C ARG A 61 2.01 7.97 -1.32
N ASP A 62 3.26 7.48 -1.36
CA ASP A 62 4.01 7.32 -2.62
C ASP A 62 3.24 6.44 -3.62
N VAL A 63 2.68 5.32 -3.15
CA VAL A 63 1.89 4.42 -4.00
C VAL A 63 0.62 5.11 -4.52
N TYR A 64 -0.13 5.81 -3.67
CA TYR A 64 -1.33 6.55 -4.08
C TYR A 64 -1.00 7.68 -5.06
N GLU A 65 0.05 8.47 -4.79
CA GLU A 65 0.48 9.58 -5.65
C GLU A 65 0.93 9.10 -7.04
N ARG A 66 1.66 7.98 -7.09
CA ARG A 66 2.03 7.33 -8.34
C ARG A 66 0.81 6.79 -9.08
N ALA A 67 -0.16 6.22 -8.37
CA ALA A 67 -1.38 5.70 -8.98
C ALA A 67 -2.28 6.80 -9.56
N ILE A 68 -2.49 7.93 -8.85
CA ILE A 68 -3.30 9.07 -9.36
C ILE A 68 -2.63 9.78 -10.53
N SER A 69 -1.30 9.74 -10.62
CA SER A 69 -0.56 10.31 -11.76
C SER A 69 -0.87 9.58 -13.08
N ASN A 70 -1.41 8.36 -13.02
CA ASN A 70 -1.81 7.57 -14.18
C ASN A 70 -3.29 7.82 -14.55
N LEU A 71 -3.50 8.89 -15.32
CA LEU A 71 -4.83 9.26 -15.81
C LEU A 71 -5.43 8.18 -16.73
N PRO A 72 -6.74 7.90 -16.62
CA PRO A 72 -7.41 6.97 -17.54
C PRO A 72 -7.30 7.47 -18.99
N PRO A 73 -6.86 6.64 -19.95
CA PRO A 73 -6.73 7.04 -21.36
C PRO A 73 -8.05 7.06 -22.14
N SER A 74 -9.13 6.51 -21.56
CA SER A 74 -10.44 6.39 -22.21
C SER A 74 -11.51 7.14 -21.41
N GLU A 75 -12.42 7.81 -22.11
CA GLU A 75 -13.63 8.44 -21.53
C GLU A 75 -14.69 7.40 -21.11
N GLU A 76 -14.41 6.11 -21.27
CA GLU A 76 -15.27 5.05 -20.79
C GLU A 76 -15.46 5.14 -19.26
N LYS A 77 -16.71 5.37 -18.86
CA LYS A 77 -17.14 5.52 -17.45
C LYS A 77 -16.60 4.44 -16.51
N LYS A 78 -16.33 3.23 -17.01
CA LYS A 78 -15.81 2.11 -16.22
C LYS A 78 -14.40 2.40 -15.67
N HIS A 79 -13.53 3.01 -16.47
CA HIS A 79 -12.17 3.34 -16.05
C HIS A 79 -12.15 4.50 -15.06
N TRP A 80 -13.01 5.50 -15.27
CA TRP A 80 -13.21 6.61 -14.34
C TRP A 80 -13.77 6.16 -12.98
N ARG A 81 -14.63 5.13 -12.95
CA ARG A 81 -15.13 4.60 -11.67
C ARG A 81 -13.99 4.07 -10.78
N ARG A 82 -13.03 3.36 -11.36
CA ARG A 82 -11.86 2.84 -10.63
C ARG A 82 -10.95 3.97 -10.17
N TYR A 83 -10.72 4.95 -11.03
CA TYR A 83 -9.94 6.14 -10.69
C TYR A 83 -10.57 6.92 -9.51
N ILE A 84 -11.89 7.15 -9.52
CA ILE A 84 -12.59 7.81 -8.41
C ILE A 84 -12.47 7.01 -7.11
N TYR A 85 -12.54 5.68 -7.17
CA TYR A 85 -12.31 4.86 -5.98
C TYR A 85 -10.91 5.03 -5.43
N LEU A 86 -9.89 5.17 -6.27
CA LEU A 86 -8.53 5.39 -5.81
C LEU A 86 -8.40 6.67 -4.98
N TRP A 87 -9.08 7.74 -5.38
CA TRP A 87 -9.20 8.97 -4.60
C TRP A 87 -9.97 8.79 -3.29
N ILE A 88 -11.08 8.05 -3.30
CA ILE A 88 -11.86 7.77 -2.08
C ILE A 88 -11.04 6.96 -1.08
N TYR A 89 -10.33 5.93 -1.54
CA TYR A 89 -9.44 5.14 -0.69
C TYR A 89 -8.29 5.98 -0.15
N TYR A 90 -7.69 6.85 -0.97
CA TYR A 90 -6.64 7.74 -0.50
C TYR A 90 -7.14 8.74 0.55
N ALA A 91 -8.32 9.35 0.34
CA ALA A 91 -8.93 10.23 1.34
C ALA A 91 -9.27 9.49 2.63
N LEU A 92 -9.77 8.25 2.52
CA LEU A 92 -10.06 7.39 3.66
C LEU A 92 -8.79 7.02 4.44
N PHE A 93 -7.70 6.75 3.73
CA PHE A 93 -6.39 6.50 4.33
C PHE A 93 -5.88 7.74 5.09
N GLU A 94 -5.97 8.93 4.51
CA GLU A 94 -5.59 10.18 5.19
C GLU A 94 -6.48 10.45 6.42
N GLU A 95 -7.79 10.13 6.35
CA GLU A 95 -8.73 10.31 7.46
C GLU A 95 -8.53 9.28 8.60
N LEU A 96 -8.35 8.00 8.27
CA LEU A 96 -8.29 6.91 9.25
C LEU A 96 -6.88 6.54 9.71
N GLY A 97 -5.90 6.61 8.81
CA GLY A 97 -4.54 6.11 9.03
C GLY A 97 -3.59 7.16 9.59
N ALA A 98 -3.78 8.44 9.27
CA ALA A 98 -2.82 9.49 9.63
C ALA A 98 -3.12 10.22 10.94
N ALA A 99 -4.36 10.23 11.44
CA ALA A 99 -4.79 11.05 12.59
C ALA A 99 -4.30 12.52 12.52
N ASP A 100 -4.04 13.02 11.30
CA ASP A 100 -3.57 14.37 11.04
C ASP A 100 -4.76 15.18 10.53
N LEU A 101 -5.65 15.52 11.46
CA LEU A 101 -6.92 16.23 11.23
C LEU A 101 -6.71 17.57 10.50
N ASP A 102 -5.50 18.13 10.51
CA ASP A 102 -5.17 19.41 9.89
C ASP A 102 -5.07 19.33 8.35
N ARG A 103 -4.74 18.17 7.76
CA ARG A 103 -4.64 18.02 6.29
C ARG A 103 -5.89 17.48 5.60
N ALA A 104 -6.82 16.85 6.32
CA ALA A 104 -8.11 16.44 5.76
C ALA A 104 -8.90 17.62 5.16
N ALA A 105 -8.62 18.85 5.63
CA ALA A 105 -9.21 20.08 5.11
C ALA A 105 -8.67 20.54 3.74
N GLU A 106 -7.50 20.06 3.31
CA GLU A 106 -6.91 20.45 2.00
C GLU A 106 -7.42 19.60 0.83
N VAL A 107 -8.02 18.44 1.11
CA VAL A 107 -8.53 17.49 0.11
C VAL A 107 -10.01 17.74 -0.23
N TYR A 108 -10.70 18.56 0.56
CA TYR A 108 -12.10 18.98 0.34
C TYR A 108 -12.22 20.23 -0.53
#